data_AF-A0A974Y4D1-F1
#
_entry.id   AF-A0A974Y4D1-F1
#
_cell.length_a   1.000
_cell.length_b   1.000
_cell.length_c   1.000
_cell.angle_alpha   90.00
_cell.angle_beta   90.00
_cell.angle_gamma   90.00
#
_symmetry.space_group_name_H-M   'P 1'
#
loop_
_entity.id
_entity.type
_entity.pdbx_description
1 polymer ?
#
loop_
_entity_poly.entity_id
_entity_poly.type
_entity_poly.pdbx_seq_one_letter_code
_entity_poly.pdbx_strand_id
1 'polypeptide(L)'
;MVLHNFAVGLSEEILVRGVILKELKKIFNVYYSIVIDALIFAFVFHANDNIEINLFIRFPLGLILGLIATRAKSIHPCVLLHWSYNIAVVLI
;
A
#
# COMPACT_ATOMS: atom_id res chain seq x y z
N MET A 1 15.38 6.51 -12.27
CA MET A 1 14.60 5.34 -11.80
C MET A 1 14.39 5.36 -10.29
N VAL A 2 15.43 5.46 -9.47
CA VAL A 2 15.32 5.45 -7.99
C VAL A 2 14.42 6.57 -7.42
N LEU A 3 14.67 7.83 -7.80
CA LEU A 3 13.88 8.99 -7.34
C LEU A 3 12.44 8.96 -7.85
N HIS A 4 12.23 8.48 -9.07
CA HIS A 4 10.89 8.32 -9.65
C HIS A 4 10.08 7.29 -8.84
N ASN A 5 10.65 6.11 -8.55
CA ASN A 5 9.99 5.11 -7.71
C ASN A 5 9.73 5.59 -6.29
N PHE A 6 10.59 6.47 -5.75
CA PHE A 6 10.32 7.11 -4.47
C PHE A 6 9.10 8.02 -4.53
N ALA A 7 9.01 8.88 -5.56
CA ALA A 7 7.86 9.76 -5.73
C ALA A 7 6.55 8.98 -5.90
N VAL A 8 6.57 7.91 -6.70
CA VAL A 8 5.42 7.00 -6.89
C VAL A 8 5.02 6.37 -5.55
N GLY A 9 5.95 5.70 -4.87
CA GLY A 9 5.67 5.06 -3.57
C GLY A 9 5.17 6.06 -2.52
N LEU A 10 5.76 7.25 -2.46
CA LEU A 10 5.28 8.32 -1.57
C LEU A 10 3.84 8.74 -1.90
N SER A 11 3.55 9.00 -3.18
CA SER A 11 2.20 9.42 -3.59
C SER A 11 1.14 8.37 -3.32
N GLU A 12 1.45 7.10 -3.56
CA GLU A 12 0.53 5.99 -3.32
C GLU A 12 0.28 5.81 -1.83
N GLU A 13 1.31 5.83 -0.98
CA GLU A 13 1.11 5.71 0.47
C GLU A 13 0.36 6.90 1.07
N ILE A 14 0.57 8.13 0.57
CA ILE A 14 -0.22 9.29 1.01
C ILE A 14 -1.69 9.06 0.70
N LEU A 15 -2.02 8.63 -0.52
CA LEU A 15 -3.41 8.46 -0.92
C LEU A 15 -4.05 7.24 -0.24
N VAL A 16 -3.40 6.08 -0.30
CA VAL A 16 -3.95 4.83 0.23
C VAL A 16 -3.95 4.85 1.76
N ARG A 17 -2.81 5.12 2.42
CA ARG A 17 -2.69 4.98 3.89
C ARG A 17 -3.02 6.27 4.62
N GLY A 18 -2.66 7.41 4.03
CA GLY A 18 -2.92 8.72 4.61
C GLY A 18 -4.37 9.19 4.49
N VAL A 19 -5.03 8.86 3.36
CA VAL A 19 -6.41 9.28 3.07
C VAL A 19 -7.38 8.11 3.14
N ILE A 20 -7.29 7.12 2.24
CA ILE A 20 -8.31 6.07 2.08
C ILE A 20 -8.46 5.25 3.37
N LEU A 21 -7.38 4.67 3.90
CA LEU A 21 -7.41 3.90 5.16
C LEU A 21 -7.93 4.75 6.33
N LYS A 22 -7.57 6.04 6.37
CA LYS A 22 -8.02 6.96 7.41
C LYS A 22 -9.53 7.19 7.35
N GLU A 23 -10.09 7.37 6.16
CA GLU A 23 -11.54 7.50 5.95
C GLU A 23 -12.27 6.17 6.23
N LEU A 24 -11.73 5.04 5.77
CA LEU A 24 -12.29 3.71 6.04
C LEU A 24 -12.39 3.42 7.55
N LYS A 25 -11.41 3.87 8.35
CA LYS A 25 -11.41 3.72 9.81
C LYS A 25 -12.47 4.56 10.54
N LYS A 26 -13.09 5.53 9.87
CA LYS A 26 -14.23 6.29 10.43
C LYS A 26 -15.56 5.53 10.28
N ILE A 27 -15.62 4.60 9.32
CA ILE A 27 -16.84 3.90 8.92
C ILE A 27 -16.82 2.44 9.43
N PHE A 28 -15.65 1.79 9.31
CA PHE A 28 -15.45 0.39 9.66
C PHE A 28 -14.50 0.23 10.85
N ASN A 29 -14.49 -0.97 11.44
CA ASN A 29 -13.45 -1.32 12.40
C ASN A 29 -12.09 -1.46 11.72
N VAL A 30 -11.02 -1.38 12.51
CA VAL A 30 -9.63 -1.40 12.03
C VAL A 30 -9.31 -2.58 11.11
N TYR A 31 -9.80 -3.78 11.42
CA TYR A 31 -9.49 -4.97 10.64
C TYR A 31 -10.13 -4.92 9.24
N TYR A 32 -11.41 -4.57 9.17
CA TYR A 32 -12.08 -4.41 7.88
C TYR A 32 -11.50 -3.24 7.07
N SER A 33 -11.15 -2.12 7.72
CA SER A 33 -10.51 -1.00 7.02
C SER A 33 -9.19 -1.41 6.37
N ILE A 34 -8.35 -2.20 7.06
CA ILE A 34 -7.08 -2.69 6.50
C ILE A 34 -7.31 -3.64 5.32
N VAL A 35 -8.28 -4.55 5.43
CA VAL A 35 -8.59 -5.50 4.34
C VAL A 35 -9.10 -4.75 3.11
N ILE A 36 -10.04 -3.82 3.28
CA ILE A 36 -10.60 -3.03 2.16
C ILE A 36 -9.52 -2.14 1.53
N ASP A 37 -8.70 -1.48 2.35
CA ASP A 37 -7.55 -0.68 1.90
C ASP A 37 -6.58 -1.51 1.04
N ALA A 38 -6.23 -2.71 1.51
CA ALA A 38 -5.36 -3.62 0.77
C ALA A 38 -5.96 -4.11 -0.55
N LEU A 39 -7.28 -4.35 -0.59
CA LEU A 39 -7.98 -4.70 -1.84
C LEU A 39 -7.95 -3.54 -2.84
N ILE A 40 -8.17 -2.30 -2.39
CA ILE A 40 -8.09 -1.10 -3.23
C ILE A 40 -6.66 -0.95 -3.79
N PHE A 41 -5.65 -1.08 -2.94
CA PHE A 41 -4.26 -1.02 -3.35
C PHE A 41 -3.90 -2.09 -4.40
N ALA A 42 -4.32 -3.33 -4.19
CA ALA A 42 -3.96 -4.45 -5.05
C ALA A 42 -4.73 -4.47 -6.37
N PHE A 43 -6.02 -4.13 -6.39
CA PHE A 43 -6.87 -4.35 -7.56
C PHE A 43 -7.35 -3.06 -8.23
N VAL A 44 -7.37 -1.92 -7.53
CA VAL A 44 -7.76 -0.63 -8.14
C VAL A 44 -6.52 0.11 -8.62
N PHE A 45 -5.50 0.27 -7.77
CA PHE A 45 -4.27 0.98 -8.13
C PHE A 45 -3.43 0.20 -9.15
N HIS A 46 -3.62 -1.12 -9.22
CA HIS A 46 -2.89 -2.01 -10.12
C HIS A 46 -3.83 -2.82 -11.04
N ALA A 47 -4.96 -2.23 -11.44
CA ALA A 47 -6.01 -2.91 -12.21
C ALA A 47 -5.54 -3.48 -13.56
N ASN A 48 -4.50 -2.90 -14.16
CA ASN A 48 -3.98 -3.32 -15.48
C ASN A 48 -2.93 -4.43 -15.40
N ASP A 49 -2.55 -4.86 -14.19
CA ASP A 49 -1.54 -5.90 -14.00
C ASP A 49 -2.15 -7.29 -13.84
N ASN A 50 -1.28 -8.31 -13.86
CA ASN A 50 -1.68 -9.69 -13.69
C ASN A 50 -2.40 -9.90 -12.34
N ILE A 51 -3.57 -10.51 -12.41
CA ILE A 51 -4.44 -10.74 -11.25
C ILE A 51 -3.79 -11.64 -10.18
N GLU A 52 -2.96 -12.59 -10.58
CA GLU A 52 -2.21 -13.46 -9.67
C GLU A 52 -1.14 -12.67 -8.90
N ILE A 53 -0.44 -11.75 -9.59
CA ILE A 53 0.52 -10.84 -8.94
C ILE A 53 -0.21 -9.94 -7.94
N ASN A 54 -1.37 -9.40 -8.32
CA ASN A 54 -2.19 -8.59 -7.44
C ASN A 54 -2.63 -9.36 -6.19
N LEU A 55 -3.11 -10.59 -6.37
CA LEU A 55 -3.63 -11.41 -5.28
C LEU A 55 -2.55 -11.96 -4.35
N PHE A 56 -1.44 -12.47 -4.89
CA PHE A 56 -0.43 -13.20 -4.11
C PHE A 56 0.73 -12.33 -3.63
N ILE A 57 0.96 -11.16 -4.25
CA ILE A 57 2.06 -10.28 -3.88
C ILE A 57 1.54 -8.95 -3.35
N ARG A 58 0.73 -8.23 -4.13
CA ARG A 58 0.33 -6.85 -3.77
C ARG A 58 -0.70 -6.80 -2.66
N PHE A 59 -1.66 -7.72 -2.62
CA PHE A 59 -2.65 -7.77 -1.57
C PHE A 59 -2.01 -8.09 -0.20
N PRO A 60 -1.15 -9.12 -0.05
CA PRO A 60 -0.40 -9.35 1.19
C PRO A 60 0.49 -8.16 1.58
N LEU A 61 1.19 -7.54 0.63
CA LEU A 61 1.96 -6.33 0.88
C LEU A 61 1.06 -5.20 1.40
N GLY A 62 -0.11 -4.99 0.79
CA GLY A 62 -1.09 -4.00 1.21
C GLY A 62 -1.61 -4.22 2.62
N LEU A 63 -1.85 -5.48 3.02
CA LEU A 63 -2.23 -5.84 4.39
C LEU A 63 -1.12 -5.48 5.39
N ILE A 64 0.13 -5.81 5.06
CA ILE A 64 1.30 -5.48 5.90
C ILE A 64 1.43 -3.96 6.05
N LEU A 65 1.34 -3.21 4.95
CA LEU A 65 1.44 -1.75 4.97
C LEU A 65 0.29 -1.12 5.77
N GLY A 66 -0.95 -1.58 5.58
CA GLY A 66 -2.10 -1.10 6.35
C GLY A 66 -1.98 -1.38 7.86
N LEU A 67 -1.42 -2.53 8.23
CA LEU A 67 -1.12 -2.88 9.62
C LEU A 67 -0.03 -1.98 10.22
N ILE A 68 1.07 -1.75 9.48
CA ILE A 68 2.16 -0.86 9.88
C ILE A 68 1.63 0.56 10.06
N ALA A 69 0.92 1.10 9.07
CA ALA A 69 0.34 2.44 9.13
C ALA A 69 -0.56 2.62 10.35
N THR A 70 -1.36 1.61 10.68
CA THR A 70 -2.26 1.65 11.83
C THR A 70 -1.53 1.55 13.16
N ARG A 71 -0.51 0.69 13.29
CA ARG A 71 0.25 0.52 14.54
C ARG A 71 1.23 1.66 14.79
N ALA A 72 1.97 2.08 13.76
CA ALA A 72 2.94 3.16 13.84
C ALA A 72 2.27 4.55 13.86
N LYS A 73 0.98 4.63 13.51
CA LYS A 73 0.23 5.89 13.32
C LYS A 73 0.97 6.86 12.37
N SER A 74 1.66 6.32 11.38
CA SER A 74 2.55 7.05 10.48
C SER A 74 2.67 6.34 9.14
N ILE A 75 2.73 7.12 8.05
CA ILE A 75 2.94 6.59 6.70
C ILE A 75 4.41 6.42 6.35
N HIS A 76 5.33 7.10 7.06
CA HIS A 76 6.77 7.05 6.75
C HIS A 76 7.37 5.64 6.68
N PRO A 77 7.10 4.71 7.63
CA PRO A 77 7.61 3.35 7.51
C PRO A 77 7.01 2.59 6.33
N CYS A 78 5.77 2.91 5.93
CA CYS A 78 5.12 2.32 4.76
C CYS A 78 5.80 2.80 3.47
N VAL A 79 6.08 4.11 3.36
CA VAL A 79 6.79 4.71 2.22
C VAL A 79 8.16 4.07 2.05
N LEU A 80 8.93 3.93 3.14
CA LEU A 80 10.25 3.33 3.08
C LEU A 80 10.19 1.87 2.62
N LEU A 81 9.28 1.06 3.19
CA LEU A 81 9.14 -0.35 2.83
C LEU A 81 8.69 -0.52 1.38
N HIS A 82 7.66 0.22 0.96
CA HIS A 82 7.11 0.14 -0.38
C HIS A 82 8.12 0.63 -1.43
N TRP A 83 8.79 1.75 -1.18
CA TRP A 83 9.87 2.20 -2.07
C TRP A 83 11.00 1.17 -2.16
N SER A 84 11.43 0.58 -1.04
CA SER A 84 12.46 -0.46 -1.04
C SER A 84 12.04 -1.68 -1.86
N TYR A 85 10.77 -2.11 -1.75
CA TYR A 85 10.21 -3.17 -2.58
C TYR A 85 10.26 -2.81 -4.08
N ASN A 86 9.83 -1.61 -4.46
CA ASN A 86 9.86 -1.16 -5.86
C ASN A 86 11.29 -1.13 -6.42
N ILE A 87 12.27 -0.71 -5.61
CA ILE A 87 13.68 -0.76 -6.03
C ILE A 87 14.16 -2.19 -6.18
N ALA A 88 13.82 -3.10 -5.27
CA ALA A 88 14.23 -4.51 -5.36
C ALA A 88 13.67 -5.18 -6.63
N VAL A 89 12.40 -4.95 -6.95
CA VAL A 89 11.76 -5.49 -8.16
C VAL A 89 12.44 -4.96 -9.43
N VAL A 90 12.83 -3.69 -9.45
CA VAL A 90 13.46 -3.07 -10.62
C VAL A 90 14.91 -3.54 -10.85
N LEU A 91 15.58 -4.00 -9.80
CA LEU A 91 16.98 -4.44 -9.86
C LEU A 91 17.15 -5.93 -10.21
N ILE A 92 16.07 -6.70 -10.22
CA ILE A 92 16.04 -8.13 -10.54
C ILE A 92 15.47 -8.32 -11.94
#